data_AF-A0A2S7PPC7-F1
#
_entry.id   AF-A0A2S7PPC7-F1
#
_cell.length_a   1.000
_cell.length_b   1.000
_cell.length_c   1.000
_cell.angle_alpha   90.00
_cell.angle_beta   90.00
_cell.angle_gamma   90.00
#
_symmetry.space_group_name_H-M   'P 1'
#
loop_
_entity.id
_entity.type
_entity.pdbx_description
1 polymer ?
#
loop_
_entity_poly.entity_id
_entity_poly.type
_entity_poly.pdbx_seq_one_letter_code
_entity_poly.pdbx_strand_id
1 'polypeptide(L)'
;MSPRLWWMSTQSSAHIGPLHHQAVKLRNIIISENPELHLVWYYDRIFIKPLPKYLLSFDFWNIYLMSPSSTLGLEREIIRRSALGFLRTYRYLVCYESDFNIAMEKKLLPEGTTWDSSSTLWDRNHIVFVIDMANHNGVVLCLS
;
A
#
# COMPACT_ATOMS: atom_id res chain seq x y z
N MET A 1 -30.30 -19.39 -5.61
CA MET A 1 -29.34 -18.26 -5.54
C MET A 1 -29.19 -17.85 -4.08
N SER A 2 -28.01 -18.03 -3.48
CA SER A 2 -27.81 -17.79 -2.05
C SER A 2 -27.41 -16.33 -1.77
N PRO A 3 -28.23 -15.53 -1.08
CA PRO A 3 -28.04 -14.07 -0.97
C PRO A 3 -27.02 -13.63 0.08
N ARG A 4 -26.27 -14.58 0.68
CA ARG A 4 -25.41 -14.33 1.85
C ARG A 4 -23.96 -14.78 1.68
N LEU A 5 -23.57 -15.19 0.47
CA LEU A 5 -22.22 -15.72 0.20
C LEU A 5 -21.11 -14.66 0.41
N TRP A 6 -21.43 -13.37 0.27
CA TRP A 6 -20.48 -12.26 0.43
C TRP A 6 -20.06 -11.99 1.88
N TRP A 7 -20.73 -12.58 2.87
CA TRP A 7 -20.36 -12.48 4.29
C TRP A 7 -19.17 -13.39 4.66
N MET A 8 -18.83 -14.35 3.80
CA MET A 8 -17.81 -15.37 4.06
C MET A 8 -16.48 -15.11 3.35
N SER A 9 -16.29 -13.96 2.69
CA SER A 9 -14.95 -13.59 2.24
C SER A 9 -14.12 -13.23 3.46
N THR A 10 -13.30 -14.17 3.92
CA THR A 10 -12.21 -13.91 4.86
C THR A 10 -11.47 -12.67 4.38
N GLN A 11 -11.49 -11.60 5.17
CA GLN A 11 -10.72 -10.38 4.90
C GLN A 11 -9.24 -10.68 5.15
N SER A 12 -8.67 -11.46 4.23
CA SER A 12 -7.27 -11.81 4.24
C SER A 12 -6.50 -10.63 3.66
N SER A 13 -5.58 -10.09 4.45
CA SER A 13 -4.59 -9.12 3.98
C SER A 13 -3.68 -9.68 2.87
N ALA A 14 -3.69 -11.01 2.67
CA ALA A 14 -3.03 -11.68 1.56
C ALA A 14 -3.86 -11.71 0.25
N HIS A 15 -5.12 -11.28 0.28
CA HIS A 15 -6.02 -11.28 -0.89
C HIS A 15 -6.33 -9.86 -1.38
N ILE A 16 -5.32 -9.01 -1.48
CA ILE A 16 -5.44 -7.69 -2.10
C ILE A 16 -5.31 -7.89 -3.62
N GLY A 17 -6.40 -7.68 -4.34
CA GLY A 17 -6.40 -7.80 -5.81
C GLY A 17 -5.83 -6.54 -6.46
N PRO A 18 -5.01 -6.68 -7.53
CA PRO A 18 -4.46 -5.56 -8.28
C PRO A 18 -5.56 -4.68 -8.90
N LEU A 19 -5.23 -3.43 -9.22
CA LEU A 19 -6.18 -2.40 -9.64
C LEU A 19 -6.96 -2.77 -10.90
N HIS A 20 -6.31 -3.37 -11.90
CA HIS A 20 -6.98 -3.86 -13.11
C HIS A 20 -8.04 -4.92 -12.77
N HIS A 21 -7.79 -5.75 -11.74
CA HIS A 21 -8.75 -6.75 -11.30
C HIS A 21 -9.93 -6.11 -10.54
N GLN A 22 -9.72 -4.98 -9.86
CA GLN A 22 -10.83 -4.19 -9.29
C GLN A 22 -11.74 -3.66 -10.41
N ALA A 23 -11.16 -3.21 -11.53
CA ALA A 23 -11.92 -2.78 -12.70
C ALA A 23 -12.73 -3.94 -13.33
N VAL A 24 -12.16 -5.14 -13.44
CA VAL A 24 -12.87 -6.35 -13.89
C VAL A 24 -14.06 -6.69 -12.98
N LYS A 25 -13.91 -6.46 -11.67
CA LYS A 25 -15.00 -6.62 -10.68
C LYS A 25 -16.03 -5.48 -10.72
N LEU A 26 -15.93 -4.57 -11.69
CA LEU A 26 -16.77 -3.38 -11.82
C LEU A 26 -16.75 -2.51 -10.56
N ARG A 27 -15.62 -2.49 -9.83
CA ARG A 27 -15.44 -1.63 -8.66
C ARG A 27 -14.90 -0.28 -9.09
N ASN A 28 -15.67 0.76 -8.80
CA ASN A 28 -15.26 2.14 -8.86
C ASN A 28 -14.31 2.49 -7.70
N ILE A 29 -13.14 3.03 -8.05
CA ILE A 29 -12.12 3.43 -7.08
C ILE A 29 -12.48 4.83 -6.57
N ILE A 30 -12.70 4.93 -5.26
CA ILE A 30 -12.98 6.20 -4.56
C ILE A 30 -11.77 6.57 -3.71
N ILE A 31 -11.26 7.78 -3.90
CA ILE A 31 -10.18 8.33 -3.06
C ILE A 31 -10.73 8.59 -1.65
N SER A 32 -10.02 8.12 -0.63
CA SER A 32 -10.35 8.41 0.78
C SER A 32 -9.10 8.67 1.59
N GLU A 33 -9.04 9.80 2.29
CA GLU A 33 -7.93 10.08 3.21
C GLU A 33 -8.06 9.35 4.56
N ASN A 34 -9.24 8.80 4.88
CA ASN A 34 -9.46 8.08 6.12
C ASN A 34 -8.75 6.70 6.08
N PRO A 35 -7.76 6.44 6.95
CA PRO A 35 -7.04 5.17 6.98
C PRO A 35 -7.95 3.95 7.25
N GLU A 36 -9.05 4.13 7.99
CA GLU A 36 -10.00 3.05 8.31
C GLU A 36 -10.75 2.53 7.09
N LEU A 37 -10.86 3.36 6.05
CA LEU A 37 -11.55 3.02 4.81
C LEU A 37 -10.61 2.44 3.75
N HIS A 38 -9.29 2.42 3.97
CA HIS A 38 -8.36 1.89 2.99
C HIS A 38 -8.65 0.41 2.69
N LEU A 39 -8.95 0.09 1.43
CA LEU A 39 -9.39 -1.22 0.91
C LEU A 39 -10.76 -1.71 1.36
N VAL A 40 -11.52 -0.88 2.09
CA VAL A 40 -12.93 -1.18 2.38
C VAL A 40 -13.72 -1.03 1.09
N TRP A 41 -14.62 -1.96 0.83
CA TRP A 41 -15.47 -1.94 -0.35
C TRP A 41 -16.94 -2.02 0.06
N TYR A 42 -17.78 -1.33 -0.69
CA TYR A 42 -19.22 -1.28 -0.49
C TYR A 42 -19.91 -1.25 -1.85
N TYR A 43 -20.71 -2.28 -2.15
CA TYR A 43 -21.28 -2.53 -3.47
C TYR A 43 -20.22 -2.51 -4.59
N ASP A 44 -20.35 -1.56 -5.50
CA ASP A 44 -19.51 -1.29 -6.66
C ASP A 44 -18.37 -0.32 -6.33
N ARG A 45 -18.08 -0.04 -5.06
CA ARG A 45 -17.08 0.95 -4.66
C ARG A 45 -15.99 0.33 -3.84
N ILE A 46 -14.75 0.75 -4.06
CA ILE A 46 -13.61 0.46 -3.20
C ILE A 46 -12.94 1.77 -2.82
N PHE A 47 -12.72 1.97 -1.53
CA PHE A 47 -12.04 3.14 -1.01
C PHE A 47 -10.55 2.88 -0.96
N ILE A 48 -9.77 3.73 -1.62
CA ILE A 48 -8.31 3.62 -1.63
C ILE A 48 -7.73 4.97 -1.23
N LYS A 49 -6.90 4.92 -0.19
CA LYS A 49 -6.13 6.08 0.26
C LYS A 49 -4.94 6.31 -0.67
N PRO A 50 -4.74 7.52 -1.23
CA PRO A 50 -3.59 7.85 -2.08
C PRO A 50 -2.27 7.67 -1.33
N LEU A 51 -1.21 7.32 -2.06
CA LEU A 51 0.11 7.09 -1.51
C LEU A 51 0.74 8.44 -1.12
N PRO A 52 0.97 8.70 0.19
CA PRO A 52 1.57 9.96 0.59
C PRO A 52 3.01 10.07 0.12
N LYS A 53 3.37 11.23 -0.45
CA LYS A 53 4.71 11.51 -1.00
C LYS A 53 5.84 11.27 0.00
N TYR A 54 5.63 11.61 1.27
CA TYR A 54 6.65 11.44 2.31
C TYR A 54 7.00 9.97 2.56
N LEU A 55 6.09 9.01 2.33
CA LEU A 55 6.39 7.58 2.47
C LEU A 55 7.34 7.08 1.38
N LEU A 56 7.49 7.84 0.28
CA LEU A 56 8.44 7.56 -0.79
C LEU A 56 9.81 8.21 -0.56
N SER A 57 9.94 9.11 0.42
CA SER A 57 11.17 9.84 0.70
C SER A 57 12.07 9.05 1.66
N PHE A 58 13.28 8.71 1.22
CA PHE A 58 14.27 8.06 2.07
C PHE A 58 14.61 8.90 3.31
N ASP A 59 14.75 10.22 3.16
CA ASP A 59 15.06 11.14 4.26
C ASP A 59 14.00 11.08 5.35
N PHE A 60 12.72 10.97 4.98
CA PHE A 60 11.64 10.81 5.94
C PHE A 60 11.81 9.53 6.77
N TRP A 61 12.09 8.40 6.12
CA TRP A 61 12.32 7.13 6.83
C TRP A 61 13.53 7.22 7.77
N ASN A 62 14.64 7.77 7.29
CA ASN A 62 15.87 7.87 8.07
C ASN A 62 15.69 8.77 9.32
N ILE A 63 15.11 9.96 9.12
CA ILE A 63 14.94 10.96 10.18
C ILE A 63 13.90 10.52 11.21
N TYR A 64 12.74 10.04 10.76
CA TYR A 64 11.59 9.82 11.65
C TYR A 64 11.42 8.37 12.09
N LEU A 65 11.65 7.39 11.20
CA LEU A 65 11.26 5.99 11.43
C LEU A 65 12.44 5.07 11.80
N MET A 66 13.66 5.39 11.38
CA MET A 66 14.84 4.56 11.60
C MET A 66 15.77 5.10 12.69
N SER A 67 15.89 6.42 12.84
CA SER A 67 16.80 7.00 13.82
C SER A 67 16.34 6.70 15.26
N PRO A 68 17.22 6.17 16.14
CA PRO A 68 16.89 5.91 17.55
C PRO A 68 16.59 7.22 18.31
N SER A 69 17.10 8.34 17.82
CA SER A 69 16.94 9.69 18.38
C SER A 69 15.73 10.44 17.80
N SER A 70 14.87 9.79 17.00
CA SER A 70 13.74 10.50 16.41
C SER A 70 12.73 10.99 17.45
N THR A 71 12.08 12.11 17.14
CA THR A 71 11.11 12.79 18.01
C THR A 71 9.86 11.97 18.33
N LEU A 72 9.62 10.87 17.59
CA LEU A 72 8.43 10.02 17.73
C LEU A 72 8.45 9.10 18.96
N GLY A 73 9.59 8.96 19.65
CA GLY A 73 9.68 8.19 20.90
C GLY A 73 9.12 6.76 20.78
N LEU A 74 8.17 6.42 21.66
CA LEU A 74 7.53 5.10 21.74
C LEU A 74 6.59 4.79 20.56
N GLU A 75 6.01 5.81 19.92
CA GLU A 75 5.07 5.65 18.78
C GLU A 75 5.80 5.29 17.48
N ARG A 76 7.12 5.49 17.42
CA ARG A 76 7.95 5.24 16.23
C ARG A 76 7.70 3.88 15.62
N GLU A 77 7.71 2.82 16.44
CA GLU A 77 7.58 1.45 15.96
C GLU A 77 6.18 1.17 15.42
N ILE A 78 5.14 1.72 16.05
CA ILE A 78 3.76 1.60 15.59
C ILE A 78 3.58 2.30 14.25
N ILE A 79 4.09 3.52 14.12
CA ILE A 79 4.04 4.30 12.87
C ILE A 79 4.83 3.61 11.78
N ARG A 80 6.03 3.11 12.08
CA ARG A 80 6.88 2.38 11.14
C ARG A 80 6.17 1.13 10.61
N ARG A 81 5.59 0.32 11.50
CA ARG A 81 4.82 -0.88 11.12
C ARG A 81 3.58 -0.52 10.30
N SER A 82 2.88 0.56 10.65
CA SER A 82 1.70 1.03 9.91
C SER A 82 2.07 1.50 8.51
N ALA A 83 3.15 2.27 8.37
CA ALA A 83 3.68 2.74 7.09
C ALA A 83 4.12 1.57 6.20
N LEU A 84 4.80 0.56 6.76
CA LEU A 84 5.18 -0.66 6.04
C LEU A 84 3.97 -1.47 5.59
N GLY A 85 2.97 -1.64 6.47
CA GLY A 85 1.72 -2.31 6.14
C GLY A 85 0.99 -1.62 4.99
N PHE A 86 0.97 -0.28 5.00
CA PHE A 86 0.39 0.53 3.94
C PHE A 86 1.18 0.42 2.61
N LEU A 87 2.51 0.46 2.65
CA LEU A 87 3.31 0.25 1.43
C LEU A 87 3.13 -1.16 0.86
N ARG A 88 2.98 -2.16 1.74
CA ARG A 88 2.67 -3.53 1.34
C ARG A 88 1.35 -3.63 0.59
N THR A 89 0.30 -2.89 0.97
CA THR A 89 -0.97 -2.91 0.21
C THR A 89 -0.77 -2.39 -1.21
N TYR A 90 -0.02 -1.30 -1.37
CA TYR A 90 0.29 -0.70 -2.65
C TYR A 90 1.11 -1.62 -3.57
N ARG A 91 2.00 -2.44 -3.01
CA ARG A 91 2.72 -3.49 -3.76
C ARG A 91 1.77 -4.50 -4.41
N TYR A 92 0.66 -4.83 -3.76
CA TYR A 92 -0.36 -5.74 -4.32
C TYR A 92 -1.37 -5.04 -5.24
N LEU A 93 -1.62 -3.74 -5.03
CA LEU A 93 -2.49 -2.96 -5.90
C LEU A 93 -1.85 -2.69 -7.27
N VAL A 94 -0.54 -2.41 -7.29
CA VAL A 94 0.21 -2.00 -8.48
C VAL A 94 1.26 -3.07 -8.84
N CYS A 95 0.79 -4.15 -9.49
CA CYS A 95 1.65 -5.27 -9.89
C CYS A 95 2.15 -5.14 -11.33
N TYR A 96 1.33 -4.59 -12.23
CA TYR A 96 1.62 -4.47 -13.65
C TYR A 96 1.59 -3.01 -14.12
N GLU A 97 2.14 -2.76 -15.30
CA GLU A 97 2.12 -1.43 -15.92
C GLU A 97 0.70 -0.90 -16.12
N SER A 98 -0.23 -1.79 -16.45
CA SER A 98 -1.66 -1.46 -16.52
C SER A 98 -2.21 -0.96 -15.18
N ASP A 99 -1.83 -1.59 -14.06
CA ASP A 99 -2.21 -1.13 -12.73
C ASP A 99 -1.61 0.24 -12.40
N PHE A 100 -0.36 0.45 -12.81
CA PHE A 100 0.31 1.73 -12.62
C PHE A 100 -0.41 2.85 -13.37
N ASN A 101 -0.76 2.61 -14.62
CA ASN A 101 -1.52 3.57 -15.43
C ASN A 101 -2.88 3.89 -14.80
N ILE A 102 -3.59 2.87 -14.29
CA ILE A 102 -4.83 3.07 -13.53
C ILE A 102 -4.57 3.90 -12.26
N ALA A 103 -3.50 3.61 -11.53
CA ALA A 103 -3.14 4.33 -10.32
C ALA A 103 -2.83 5.81 -10.59
N MET A 104 -2.12 6.11 -11.69
CA MET A 104 -1.85 7.47 -12.13
C MET A 104 -3.12 8.19 -12.56
N GLU A 105 -3.98 7.55 -13.37
CA GLU A 105 -5.26 8.10 -13.81
C GLU A 105 -6.16 8.45 -12.62
N LYS A 106 -6.22 7.55 -11.61
CA LYS A 106 -7.00 7.74 -10.39
C LYS A 106 -6.28 8.58 -9.32
N LYS A 107 -5.11 9.17 -9.62
CA LYS A 107 -4.31 9.99 -8.70
C LYS A 107 -3.99 9.29 -7.36
N LEU A 108 -3.85 7.96 -7.40
CA LEU A 108 -3.46 7.15 -6.25
C LEU A 108 -1.96 7.19 -5.97
N LEU A 109 -1.16 7.58 -6.97
CA LEU A 109 0.27 7.78 -6.86
C LEU A 109 0.61 9.27 -7.03
N PRO A 110 1.70 9.75 -6.43
CA PRO A 110 2.19 11.10 -6.66
C PRO A 110 2.47 11.40 -8.13
N GLU A 111 2.19 12.63 -8.54
CA GLU A 111 2.61 13.13 -9.85
C GLU A 111 4.13 13.04 -10.00
N GLY A 112 4.60 12.70 -11.21
CA GLY A 112 6.01 12.50 -11.51
C GLY A 112 6.54 11.11 -11.16
N THR A 113 5.72 10.23 -10.58
CA THR A 113 6.06 8.80 -10.50
C THR A 113 6.13 8.26 -11.93
N THR A 114 7.25 7.62 -12.29
CA THR A 114 7.43 6.95 -13.59
C THR A 114 7.12 5.46 -13.46
N TRP A 115 6.95 4.75 -14.58
CA TRP A 115 7.01 3.29 -14.60
C TRP A 115 8.38 2.83 -15.12
N ASP A 116 9.05 1.95 -14.38
CA ASP A 116 10.29 1.31 -14.80
C ASP A 116 9.96 -0.16 -15.03
N SER A 117 9.84 -0.52 -16.32
CA SER A 117 9.48 -1.86 -16.81
C SER A 117 10.49 -2.95 -16.44
N SER A 118 11.67 -2.57 -15.93
CA SER A 118 12.62 -3.49 -15.32
C SER A 118 12.13 -3.97 -13.94
N SER A 119 10.83 -4.04 -13.65
CA SER A 119 10.28 -4.36 -12.30
C SER A 119 10.83 -3.47 -11.15
N THR A 120 11.54 -2.38 -11.48
CA THR A 120 12.43 -1.68 -10.55
C THR A 120 11.78 -0.41 -9.99
N LEU A 121 10.47 -0.16 -10.15
CA LEU A 121 9.83 0.91 -9.36
C LEU A 121 9.91 0.67 -7.87
N TRP A 122 9.88 -0.60 -7.52
CA TRP A 122 10.04 -1.09 -6.17
C TRP A 122 11.54 -1.16 -5.80
N ASP A 123 12.43 -1.51 -6.74
CA ASP A 123 13.88 -1.64 -6.48
C ASP A 123 14.70 -0.33 -6.55
N ARG A 124 14.31 0.68 -7.33
CA ARG A 124 15.07 1.94 -7.53
C ARG A 124 14.57 3.09 -6.66
N ASN A 125 13.28 3.16 -6.37
CA ASN A 125 12.72 4.20 -5.51
C ASN A 125 12.69 3.76 -4.04
N HIS A 126 13.77 3.25 -3.46
CA HIS A 126 13.93 2.99 -2.01
C HIS A 126 12.82 2.18 -1.27
N ILE A 127 11.70 1.78 -1.89
CA ILE A 127 10.55 1.17 -1.21
C ILE A 127 10.82 -0.30 -0.95
N VAL A 128 11.43 -1.05 -1.88
CA VAL A 128 11.93 -2.41 -1.60
C VAL A 128 13.07 -2.34 -0.63
N PHE A 129 13.96 -1.34 -0.71
CA PHE A 129 14.96 -1.15 0.33
C PHE A 129 14.33 -0.93 1.71
N VAL A 130 13.23 -0.19 1.82
CA VAL A 130 12.49 0.03 3.08
C VAL A 130 11.76 -1.23 3.55
N ILE A 131 11.12 -1.97 2.64
CA ILE A 131 10.44 -3.24 2.94
C ILE A 131 11.46 -4.34 3.31
N ASP A 132 12.58 -4.44 2.59
CA ASP A 132 13.66 -5.40 2.86
C ASP A 132 14.54 -4.99 4.03
N MET A 133 14.75 -3.69 4.32
CA MET A 133 15.36 -3.23 5.57
C MET A 133 14.51 -3.62 6.78
N ALA A 134 13.19 -3.56 6.64
CA ALA A 134 12.29 -4.01 7.70
C ALA A 134 12.34 -5.54 7.88
N ASN A 135 12.61 -6.30 6.80
CA ASN A 135 12.80 -7.75 6.83
C ASN A 135 14.17 -8.14 7.42
N HIS A 136 15.26 -7.44 7.07
CA HIS A 136 16.62 -7.74 7.54
C HIS A 136 16.85 -7.49 9.03
N ASN A 137 16.03 -6.64 9.67
CA ASN A 137 16.05 -6.40 11.12
C ASN A 137 15.09 -7.33 11.91
N GLY A 138 14.61 -8.42 11.31
CA GLY A 138 13.89 -9.48 12.03
C GLY A 138 12.45 -9.14 12.45
N VAL A 139 11.79 -8.17 11.83
CA VAL A 139 10.43 -7.75 12.23
C VAL A 139 9.30 -8.47 11.47
N VAL A 140 9.62 -9.42 10.61
CA VAL A 140 8.62 -10.30 9.99
C VAL A 140 8.65 -11.68 10.62
N LEU A 141 8.17 -11.75 11.87
CA LEU A 141 7.55 -12.95 12.43
C LEU A 141 6.31 -12.52 13.19
N CYS A 142 5.21 -12.38 12.45
CA CYS A 142 3.85 -12.72 12.85
C CYS A 142 2.91 -11.96 11.92
N LEU A 143 2.30 -12.69 11.00
CA LEU A 143 0.86 -12.67 10.67
C LEU A 143 0.68 -13.72 9.57
N SER A 144 0.74 -14.99 10.03
CA SER A 144 0.05 -16.12 9.41
C SER A 144 -1.41 -16.10 9.88
#